data_AF-A0A328S040-F1
#
_entry.id   AF-A0A328S040-F1
#
_cell.length_a   1.000
_cell.length_b   1.000
_cell.length_c   1.000
_cell.angle_alpha   90.00
_cell.angle_beta   90.00
_cell.angle_gamma   90.00
#
_symmetry.space_group_name_H-M   'P 1'
#
loop_
_entity.id
_entity.type
_entity.pdbx_description
1 polymer ?
#
loop_
_entity_poly.entity_id
_entity_poly.type
_entity_poly.pdbx_seq_one_letter_code
_entity_poly.pdbx_strand_id
1 'polypeptide(L)'
;MSLISKKETILKNFNCQQSGNCCKCPGYVYVEESDISNMAEIKKESVSDFKKNYVQRQKSWQLIASPNFRPNCFLDDNNGCSVYEARPKACRTYPNWPEIWVSDEALLQEMKVCPALKKSVQSIENSDD
;
A
#
# COMPACT_ATOMS: atom_id res chain seq x y z
N MET A 1 -19.60 -16.60 -10.36
CA MET A 1 -19.91 -15.17 -10.16
C MET A 1 -18.61 -14.39 -10.26
N SER A 2 -18.65 -13.17 -10.79
CA SER A 2 -17.45 -12.33 -10.86
C SER A 2 -16.98 -11.93 -9.44
N LEU A 3 -15.68 -11.86 -9.21
CA LEU A 3 -15.10 -11.50 -7.91
C LEU A 3 -15.20 -9.99 -7.66
N ILE A 4 -15.01 -9.17 -8.70
CA ILE A 4 -15.08 -7.71 -8.58
C ILE A 4 -16.48 -7.22 -8.17
N SER A 5 -17.55 -7.99 -8.43
CA SER A 5 -18.89 -7.63 -7.94
C SER A 5 -19.02 -7.75 -6.41
N LYS A 6 -18.13 -8.50 -5.75
CA LYS A 6 -18.07 -8.67 -4.29
C LYS A 6 -17.08 -7.72 -3.62
N LYS A 7 -16.65 -6.65 -4.31
CA LYS A 7 -15.63 -5.69 -3.86
C LYS A 7 -15.83 -5.21 -2.43
N GLU A 8 -17.03 -4.74 -2.08
CA GLU A 8 -17.28 -4.19 -0.74
C GLU A 8 -17.11 -5.25 0.35
N THR A 9 -17.60 -6.47 0.13
CA THR A 9 -17.45 -7.59 1.05
C THR A 9 -15.99 -8.01 1.21
N ILE A 10 -15.22 -8.04 0.12
CA ILE A 10 -13.77 -8.32 0.16
C ILE A 10 -13.05 -7.23 0.95
N LEU A 11 -13.30 -5.95 0.66
CA LEU A 11 -12.64 -4.85 1.36
C LEU A 11 -13.01 -4.81 2.86
N LYS A 12 -14.25 -5.16 3.22
CA LYS A 12 -14.70 -5.24 4.62
C LYS A 12 -13.98 -6.33 5.41
N ASN A 13 -13.66 -7.46 4.78
CA ASN A 13 -12.96 -8.58 5.42
C ASN A 13 -11.42 -8.48 5.30
N PHE A 14 -10.92 -7.52 4.53
CA PHE A 14 -9.49 -7.31 4.37
C PHE A 14 -8.86 -6.84 5.69
N ASN A 15 -7.87 -7.59 6.16
CA ASN A 15 -7.03 -7.20 7.27
C ASN A 15 -5.55 -7.32 6.88
N CYS A 16 -4.85 -6.19 6.79
CA CYS A 16 -3.45 -6.16 6.37
C CYS A 16 -2.59 -7.01 7.32
N GLN A 17 -1.85 -7.96 6.75
CA GLN A 17 -0.93 -8.83 7.50
C GLN A 17 0.49 -8.26 7.61
N GLN A 18 0.67 -6.97 7.29
CA GLN A 18 1.97 -6.29 7.26
C GLN A 18 3.08 -7.04 6.51
N SER A 19 2.75 -7.72 5.40
CA SER A 19 3.72 -8.53 4.66
C SER A 19 4.80 -7.73 3.92
N GLY A 20 4.68 -6.40 3.87
CA GLY A 20 5.61 -5.51 3.14
C GLY A 20 5.59 -5.62 1.62
N ASN A 21 4.88 -6.62 1.05
CA ASN A 21 4.91 -6.90 -0.38
C ASN A 21 4.43 -5.72 -1.23
N CYS A 22 3.39 -5.00 -0.78
CA CYS A 22 2.90 -3.83 -1.49
C CYS A 22 3.96 -2.72 -1.61
N CYS A 23 4.91 -2.64 -0.66
CA CYS A 23 5.99 -1.67 -0.73
C CYS A 23 7.11 -2.06 -1.71
N LYS A 24 7.11 -3.30 -2.19
CA LYS A 24 8.05 -3.80 -3.22
C LYS A 24 7.49 -3.68 -4.64
N CYS A 25 6.18 -3.48 -4.79
CA CYS A 25 5.53 -3.36 -6.10
C CYS A 25 5.83 -2.00 -6.75
N PRO A 26 6.19 -1.94 -8.04
CA PRO A 26 6.40 -0.67 -8.73
C PRO A 26 5.13 0.19 -8.69
N GLY A 27 5.30 1.51 -8.61
CA GLY A 27 4.16 2.42 -8.51
C GLY A 27 4.53 3.77 -7.92
N TYR A 28 3.57 4.70 -7.99
CA TYR A 28 3.70 6.03 -7.44
C TYR A 28 3.03 6.11 -6.06
N VAL A 29 3.76 6.63 -5.09
CA VAL A 29 3.21 6.96 -3.77
C VAL A 29 3.41 8.45 -3.54
N TYR A 30 2.37 9.22 -3.89
CA TYR A 30 2.31 10.64 -3.63
C TYR A 30 2.06 10.89 -2.15
N VAL A 31 2.66 11.96 -1.64
CA VAL A 31 2.55 12.37 -0.25
C VAL A 31 2.25 13.85 -0.16
N GLU A 32 1.44 14.21 0.83
CA GLU A 32 1.24 15.60 1.24
C GLU A 32 2.20 15.96 2.38
N GLU A 33 2.29 17.25 2.70
CA GLU A 33 3.13 17.73 3.81
C GLU A 33 2.75 17.13 5.17
N SER A 34 1.47 16.78 5.36
CA SER A 34 0.96 16.08 6.54
C SER A 34 1.47 14.63 6.61
N ASP A 35 1.42 13.88 5.51
CA ASP A 35 1.96 12.53 5.43
C ASP A 35 3.48 12.53 5.72
N ILE A 36 4.22 13.49 5.12
CA ILE A 36 5.66 13.65 5.37
C ILE A 36 5.95 13.89 6.86
N SER A 37 5.20 14.80 7.49
CA SER A 37 5.40 15.15 8.90
C SER A 37 5.15 13.95 9.82
N ASN A 38 4.06 13.22 9.61
CA ASN A 38 3.71 12.03 10.39
C ASN A 38 4.75 10.90 10.22
N MET A 39 5.23 10.69 8.98
CA MET A 39 6.24 9.67 8.72
C MET A 39 7.60 10.03 9.34
N ALA A 40 8.00 11.31 9.30
CA ALA A 40 9.23 11.79 9.94
C ALA A 40 9.19 11.58 11.47
N GLU A 41 8.04 11.83 12.10
CA GLU A 41 7.83 11.60 13.53
C GLU A 41 8.04 10.12 13.90
N ILE A 42 7.42 9.18 13.17
CA ILE A 42 7.62 7.75 13.42
C ILE A 42 9.09 7.34 13.21
N LYS A 43 9.74 7.90 12.20
CA LYS A 43 11.17 7.64 11.93
C LYS A 43 12.11 8.32 12.92
N LYS A 44 11.61 9.18 13.80
CA LYS A 44 12.39 9.95 14.79
C LYS A 44 13.48 10.80 14.14
N GLU A 45 13.17 11.40 13.00
CA GLU A 45 14.05 12.35 12.30
C GLU A 45 13.33 13.67 12.03
N SER A 46 14.09 14.72 11.69
CA SER A 46 13.48 16.00 11.34
C SER A 46 12.73 15.91 10.00
N VAL A 47 11.68 16.71 9.82
CA VAL A 47 10.97 16.81 8.52
C VAL A 47 11.92 17.15 7.37
N SER A 48 12.94 17.98 7.63
CA SER A 48 13.95 18.33 6.64
C SER A 48 14.79 17.11 6.22
N ASP A 49 15.25 16.33 7.20
CA ASP A 49 16.02 15.11 6.94
C ASP A 49 15.17 14.06 6.25
N PHE A 50 13.93 13.86 6.67
CA PHE A 50 12.99 12.96 6.01
C PHE A 50 12.81 13.33 4.54
N LYS A 51 12.57 14.62 4.24
CA LYS A 51 12.41 15.08 2.86
C LYS A 51 13.66 14.80 2.02
N LYS A 52 14.84 15.07 2.59
CA LYS A 52 16.13 14.83 1.92
C LYS A 52 16.36 13.35 1.63
N ASN A 53 16.03 12.48 2.58
CA ASN A 53 16.32 11.05 2.51
C ASN A 53 15.27 10.27 1.70
N TYR A 54 14.00 10.68 1.78
CA TYR A 54 12.88 9.86 1.34
C TYR A 54 11.95 10.49 0.30
N VAL A 55 12.01 11.80 0.05
CA VAL A 55 11.05 12.49 -0.82
C VAL A 55 11.70 12.94 -2.11
N GLN A 56 11.14 12.53 -3.24
CA GLN A 56 11.43 13.10 -4.55
C GLN A 56 10.37 14.13 -4.90
N ARG A 57 10.80 15.27 -5.45
CA ARG A 57 9.91 16.27 -6.05
C ARG A 57 9.83 16.05 -7.56
N GLN A 58 8.62 16.00 -8.10
CA GLN A 58 8.35 15.96 -9.54
C GLN A 58 7.31 17.01 -9.89
N LYS A 59 7.72 18.09 -10.56
CA LYS A 59 6.87 19.28 -10.84
C LYS A 59 6.24 19.80 -9.53
N SER A 60 4.92 19.82 -9.44
CA SER A 60 4.17 20.26 -8.26
C SER A 60 3.87 19.14 -7.25
N TRP A 61 4.37 17.93 -7.49
CA TRP A 61 4.08 16.75 -6.66
C TRP A 61 5.28 16.34 -5.82
N GLN A 62 4.98 15.80 -4.63
CA GLN A 62 5.93 15.12 -3.75
C GLN A 62 5.58 13.64 -3.70
N LEU A 63 6.61 12.79 -3.73
CA LEU A 63 6.44 11.35 -3.72
C LEU A 63 7.56 10.65 -2.96
N ILE A 64 7.21 9.55 -2.30
CA ILE A 64 8.16 8.67 -1.61
C ILE A 64 8.48 7.40 -2.40
N ALA A 65 7.73 7.14 -3.47
CA ALA A 65 8.00 6.07 -4.41
C ALA A 65 7.54 6.44 -5.82
N SER A 66 8.35 6.07 -6.82
CA SER A 66 8.02 6.00 -8.24
C SER A 66 8.66 4.73 -8.83
N PRO A 67 8.39 4.36 -10.10
CA PRO A 67 9.05 3.21 -10.73
C PRO A 67 10.58 3.25 -10.68
N ASN A 68 11.19 4.45 -10.65
CA ASN A 68 12.65 4.65 -10.66
C ASN A 68 13.20 5.27 -9.36
N PHE A 69 12.37 5.40 -8.32
CA PHE A 69 12.77 6.02 -7.06
C PHE A 69 12.08 5.32 -5.90
N ARG A 70 12.84 4.70 -4.99
CA ARG A 70 12.28 4.08 -3.78
C ARG A 70 13.33 3.95 -2.68
N PRO A 71 13.54 4.99 -1.87
CA PRO A 71 14.50 4.96 -0.78
C PRO A 71 14.04 3.99 0.31
N ASN A 72 14.68 2.82 0.38
CA ASN A 72 14.64 1.85 1.47
C ASN A 72 13.26 1.25 1.84
N CYS A 73 12.22 1.44 1.02
CA CYS A 73 10.87 0.85 1.15
C CYS A 73 10.19 0.95 2.54
N PHE A 74 10.75 1.66 3.52
CA PHE A 74 10.26 1.68 4.91
C PHE A 74 9.95 0.28 5.47
N LEU A 75 10.76 -0.72 5.10
CA LEU A 75 10.60 -2.08 5.59
C LEU A 75 11.56 -2.32 6.76
N ASP A 76 11.09 -3.01 7.80
CA ASP A 76 11.94 -3.50 8.88
C ASP A 76 12.59 -4.86 8.53
N ASP A 77 13.39 -5.39 9.45
CA ASP A 77 14.10 -6.67 9.27
C ASP A 77 13.16 -7.88 9.12
N ASN A 78 11.92 -7.76 9.57
CA ASN A 78 10.88 -8.77 9.43
C ASN A 78 10.02 -8.56 8.17
N ASN A 79 10.43 -7.65 7.27
CA ASN A 79 9.68 -7.28 6.08
C ASN A 79 8.34 -6.58 6.39
N GLY A 80 8.16 -6.10 7.62
CA GLY A 80 7.02 -5.30 8.07
C GLY A 80 7.15 -3.83 7.68
N CYS A 81 6.03 -3.10 7.59
CA CYS A 81 6.08 -1.67 7.30
C CYS A 81 6.46 -0.89 8.56
N SER A 82 7.67 -0.33 8.59
CA SER A 82 8.20 0.40 9.75
C SER A 82 7.47 1.71 10.04
N VAL A 83 6.61 2.17 9.13
CA VAL A 83 5.80 3.40 9.23
C VAL A 83 4.31 3.08 9.16
N TYR A 84 3.89 1.88 9.56
CA TYR A 84 2.52 1.38 9.39
C TYR A 84 1.45 2.37 9.91
N GLU A 85 1.65 2.97 11.07
CA GLU A 85 0.70 3.92 11.67
C GLU A 85 0.65 5.28 10.94
N ALA A 86 1.74 5.68 10.26
CA ALA A 86 1.82 6.92 9.48
C ALA A 86 1.80 6.68 7.96
N ARG A 87 1.38 5.50 7.50
CA ARG A 87 1.30 5.16 6.07
C ARG A 87 0.58 6.27 5.31
N PRO A 88 1.07 6.73 4.15
CA PRO A 88 0.40 7.79 3.38
C PRO A 88 -0.94 7.30 2.82
N LYS A 89 -1.76 8.24 2.32
CA LYS A 89 -3.11 7.94 1.80
C LYS A 89 -3.14 6.79 0.79
N ALA A 90 -2.20 6.74 -0.15
CA ALA A 90 -2.11 5.66 -1.12
C ALA A 90 -1.95 4.30 -0.41
N CYS A 91 -1.02 4.19 0.55
CA CYS A 91 -0.80 2.96 1.32
C CYS A 91 -1.98 2.60 2.24
N ARG A 92 -2.68 3.58 2.82
CA ARG A 92 -3.86 3.34 3.69
C ARG A 92 -5.06 2.82 2.90
N THR A 93 -5.19 3.24 1.66
CA THR A 93 -6.34 2.86 0.80
C THR A 93 -6.14 1.53 0.09
N TYR A 94 -4.95 0.94 0.14
CA TYR A 94 -4.70 -0.40 -0.41
C TYR A 94 -5.49 -1.48 0.36
N PRO A 95 -6.19 -2.41 -0.32
CA PRO A 95 -6.20 -2.69 -1.76
C PRO A 95 -7.41 -2.09 -2.52
N ASN A 96 -8.04 -1.02 -2.04
CA ASN A 96 -9.14 -0.32 -2.72
C ASN A 96 -8.65 0.62 -3.86
N TRP A 97 -7.56 0.28 -4.55
CA TRP A 97 -7.08 1.06 -5.68
C TRP A 97 -7.87 0.69 -6.95
N PRO A 98 -8.33 1.66 -7.75
CA PRO A 98 -9.15 1.39 -8.93
C PRO A 98 -8.58 0.31 -9.85
N GLU A 99 -7.26 0.29 -10.04
CA GLU A 99 -6.52 -0.63 -10.91
C GLU A 99 -6.66 -2.10 -10.50
N ILE A 100 -6.89 -2.38 -9.22
CA ILE A 100 -7.09 -3.74 -8.69
C ILE A 100 -8.49 -4.27 -9.04
N TRP A 101 -9.46 -3.36 -9.23
CA TRP A 101 -10.89 -3.69 -9.36
C TRP A 101 -11.41 -3.53 -10.79
N VAL A 102 -10.54 -3.37 -11.79
CA VAL A 102 -10.94 -3.23 -13.21
C VAL A 102 -11.43 -4.54 -13.82
N SER A 103 -10.93 -5.69 -13.34
CA SER A 103 -11.35 -7.03 -13.78
C SER A 103 -10.98 -8.09 -12.74
N ASP A 104 -11.56 -9.28 -12.85
CA ASP A 104 -11.21 -10.42 -11.99
C ASP A 104 -9.74 -10.82 -12.17
N GLU A 105 -9.19 -10.71 -13.38
CA GLU A 105 -7.78 -10.99 -13.66
C GLU A 105 -6.87 -10.02 -12.91
N ALA A 106 -7.19 -8.73 -12.87
CA ALA A 106 -6.40 -7.73 -12.14
C ALA A 106 -6.38 -8.05 -10.64
N LEU A 107 -7.54 -8.37 -10.07
CA LEU A 107 -7.66 -8.79 -8.68
C LEU A 107 -6.85 -10.07 -8.42
N LEU A 108 -6.92 -11.07 -9.31
CA LEU A 108 -6.15 -12.32 -9.19
C LEU A 108 -4.63 -12.09 -9.27
N GLN A 109 -4.15 -11.13 -10.07
CA GLN A 109 -2.73 -10.76 -10.05
C GLN A 109 -2.35 -10.10 -8.73
N GLU A 110 -3.19 -9.21 -8.20
CA GLU A 110 -2.92 -8.55 -6.94
C GLU A 110 -2.95 -9.53 -5.74
N MET A 111 -3.79 -10.56 -5.79
CA MET A 111 -3.79 -11.66 -4.80
C MET A 111 -2.47 -12.42 -4.74
N LYS A 112 -1.66 -12.42 -5.82
CA LYS A 112 -0.31 -13.00 -5.81
C LYS A 112 0.68 -12.12 -5.05
N VAL A 113 0.42 -10.81 -4.97
CA VAL A 113 1.22 -9.84 -4.24
C VAL A 113 0.84 -9.86 -2.76
N CYS A 114 -0.45 -9.76 -2.44
CA CYS A 114 -0.92 -9.57 -1.07
C CYS A 114 -1.61 -10.80 -0.48
N PRO A 115 -1.00 -11.45 0.53
CA PRO A 115 -1.59 -12.63 1.18
C PRO A 115 -2.89 -12.29 1.93
N ALA A 116 -3.02 -11.07 2.46
CA ALA A 116 -4.23 -10.61 3.13
C ALA A 116 -5.41 -10.50 2.15
N LEU A 117 -5.17 -9.95 0.96
CA LEU A 117 -6.18 -9.85 -0.09
C LEU A 117 -6.60 -11.24 -0.57
N LYS A 118 -5.62 -12.13 -0.79
CA LYS A 118 -5.90 -13.54 -1.14
C LYS A 118 -6.81 -14.22 -0.12
N LYS A 119 -6.49 -14.10 1.18
CA LYS A 119 -7.31 -14.67 2.25
C LYS A 119 -8.73 -14.11 2.27
N SER A 120 -8.85 -12.80 2.07
CA SER A 120 -10.15 -12.12 2.07
C SER A 120 -11.04 -12.52 0.90
N VAL A 121 -10.47 -12.84 -0.26
CA VAL A 121 -11.22 -13.39 -1.40
C VAL A 121 -11.65 -14.82 -1.10
N GLN A 122 -10.72 -15.67 -0.66
CA GLN A 122 -11.00 -17.08 -0.36
C GLN A 122 -12.04 -17.28 0.75
N SER A 123 -12.09 -16.40 1.75
CA SER A 123 -13.11 -16.46 2.81
C SER A 123 -14.54 -16.24 2.30
N ILE A 124 -14.69 -15.58 1.14
CA ILE A 124 -15.98 -15.27 0.53
C ILE A 124 -16.39 -16.34 -0.48
N GLU A 125 -15.43 -17.04 -1.07
CA GLU A 125 -15.72 -18.19 -1.93
C GLU A 125 -16.21 -19.38 -1.09
N ASN A 126 -15.58 -19.64 0.05
CA ASN A 126 -15.95 -20.74 0.95
C ASN A 126 -17.25 -20.50 1.75
N SER A 127 -17.86 -19.31 1.66
CA SER A 127 -19.13 -18.98 2.34
C SER A 127 -20.36 -19.15 1.43
N ASP A 128 -20.13 -19.41 0.14
CA ASP A 128 -21.19 -19.60 -0.86
C ASP A 128 -21.38 -21.10 -1.24
N ASP A 129 -20.65 -22.01 -0.58
CA ASP A 129 -20.82 -23.48 -0.62
C ASP A 129 -21.58 -23.95 0.63
#